data_AF-U6IYR6-F1
#
_entry.id   AF-U6IYR6-F1
#
_cell.length_a   1.000
_cell.length_b   1.000
_cell.length_c   1.000
_cell.angle_alpha   90.00
_cell.angle_beta   90.00
_cell.angle_gamma   90.00
#
_symmetry.space_group_name_H-M   'P 1'
#
loop_
_entity.id
_entity.type
_entity.pdbx_description
1 polymer ?
#
loop_
_entity_poly.entity_id
_entity_poly.type
_entity_poly.pdbx_seq_one_letter_code
_entity_poly.pdbx_strand_id
1 'polypeptide(L)'
;MVGSVDRHKVLRLLRPNSKCPLNIEEYYDIDKKVGKPGFKTIDGRFNWHCTCVASYVTGSCGFYFRKFLANMDRFMRLEDPSSDFSAKLTFEQCYAELANCMKKFPAYYRPILEQFNESLSDVFDEQASFSK
;
A
#
# COMPACT_ATOMS: atom_id res chain seq x y z
N MET A 1 7.28 -7.89 44.19
CA MET A 1 8.35 -6.98 43.71
C MET A 1 8.07 -6.69 42.25
N VAL A 2 7.64 -5.48 41.92
CA VAL A 2 7.26 -5.08 40.55
C VAL A 2 8.51 -4.63 39.81
N GLY A 3 8.94 -5.41 38.82
CA GLY A 3 10.07 -5.07 37.95
C GLY A 3 9.68 -3.93 37.01
N SER A 4 10.36 -2.79 37.12
CA SER A 4 10.25 -1.67 36.19
C SER A 4 10.73 -2.10 34.81
N VAL A 5 9.82 -2.24 33.85
CA VAL A 5 10.16 -2.50 32.45
C VAL A 5 10.48 -1.16 31.81
N ASP A 6 11.76 -0.83 31.71
CA ASP A 6 12.24 0.39 31.07
C ASP A 6 12.08 0.25 29.54
N ARG A 7 10.94 0.73 29.02
CA ARG A 7 10.47 0.42 27.65
C ARG A 7 11.09 1.27 26.54
N HIS A 8 12.00 2.20 26.86
CA HIS A 8 12.54 3.11 25.84
C HIS A 8 14.05 3.33 25.99
N LYS A 9 14.87 2.56 25.25
CA LYS A 9 16.30 2.86 25.07
C LYS A 9 16.48 3.98 24.07
N VAL A 10 17.08 5.09 24.50
CA VAL A 10 17.47 6.19 23.61
C VAL A 10 18.83 5.88 22.96
N LEU A 11 18.84 5.65 21.66
CA LEU A 11 20.07 5.51 20.88
C LEU A 11 20.60 6.89 20.50
N ARG A 12 21.70 7.32 21.12
CA ARG A 12 22.43 8.53 20.72
C ARG A 12 23.40 8.18 19.59
N LEU A 13 23.07 8.60 18.38
CA LEU A 13 23.96 8.50 17.22
C LEU A 13 24.76 9.80 17.07
N LEU A 14 26.07 9.68 16.84
CA LEU A 14 26.91 10.80 16.43
C LEU A 14 26.51 11.23 15.00
N ARG A 15 26.56 12.53 14.67
CA ARG A 15 26.26 13.06 13.32
C ARG A 15 26.86 12.28 12.15
N PRO A 16 28.14 11.87 12.15
CA PRO A 16 28.69 11.06 11.06
C PRO A 16 28.00 9.69 10.92
N ASN A 17 27.53 9.11 12.02
CA ASN A 17 26.87 7.80 12.08
C ASN A 17 25.34 7.89 11.90
N SER A 18 24.78 9.10 11.83
CA SER A 18 23.35 9.32 11.56
C SER A 18 23.05 9.50 10.08
N LYS A 19 24.07 9.51 9.22
CA LYS A 19 23.87 9.55 7.77
C LYS A 19 23.26 8.24 7.30
N CYS A 20 22.17 8.31 6.56
CA CYS A 20 21.64 7.15 5.85
C CYS A 20 22.70 6.69 4.84
N PRO A 21 23.13 5.41 4.86
CA PRO A 21 24.08 4.90 3.88
C PRO A 21 23.44 4.73 2.48
N LEU A 22 22.11 4.80 2.40
CA LEU A 22 21.34 4.63 1.17
C LEU A 22 20.97 6.00 0.58
N ASN A 23 21.07 6.12 -0.74
CA ASN A 23 20.43 7.19 -1.48
C ASN A 23 18.89 6.98 -1.56
N ILE A 24 18.16 7.96 -2.09
CA ILE A 24 16.69 7.93 -2.07
C ILE A 24 16.12 6.83 -2.96
N GLU A 25 16.74 6.56 -4.11
CA GLU A 25 16.37 5.47 -5.01
C GLU A 25 16.60 4.10 -4.37
N GLU A 26 17.76 3.92 -3.72
CA GLU A 26 18.12 2.70 -2.99
C GLU A 26 17.19 2.45 -1.79
N TYR A 27 16.75 3.51 -1.11
CA TYR A 27 15.77 3.40 -0.04
C TYR A 27 14.43 2.86 -0.56
N TYR A 28 13.96 3.36 -1.71
CA TYR A 28 12.71 2.86 -2.29
C TYR A 28 12.80 1.41 -2.77
N ASP A 29 13.99 0.96 -3.18
CA ASP A 29 14.23 -0.39 -3.68
C ASP A 29 14.72 -1.38 -2.60
N ILE A 30 14.84 -0.98 -1.34
CA ILE A 30 15.37 -1.86 -0.27
C ILE A 30 14.57 -3.17 -0.17
N ASP A 31 13.25 -3.08 -0.25
CA ASP A 31 12.35 -4.23 -0.14
C ASP A 31 12.44 -5.16 -1.37
N LYS A 32 12.97 -4.70 -2.53
CA LYS A 32 13.33 -5.61 -3.64
C LYS A 32 14.54 -6.48 -3.31
N LYS A 33 15.45 -6.00 -2.46
CA LYS A 33 16.72 -6.65 -2.13
C LYS A 33 16.61 -7.56 -0.91
N VAL A 34 15.83 -7.16 0.09
CA VAL A 34 15.74 -7.87 1.38
C VAL A 34 14.35 -8.43 1.69
N GLY A 35 13.35 -8.11 0.87
CA GLY A 35 11.98 -8.53 1.05
C GLY A 35 11.81 -10.05 0.99
N LYS A 36 11.05 -10.60 1.95
CA LYS A 36 10.67 -12.02 1.88
C LYS A 36 9.60 -12.21 0.81
N PRO A 37 9.62 -13.32 0.04
CA PRO A 37 8.61 -13.59 -0.97
C PRO A 37 7.23 -13.85 -0.35
N GLY A 38 6.17 -13.65 -1.15
CA GLY A 38 4.78 -13.89 -0.77
C GLY A 38 4.06 -12.64 -0.33
N PHE A 39 2.89 -12.38 -0.93
CA PHE A 39 2.09 -11.16 -0.69
C PHE A 39 1.34 -11.18 0.64
N LYS A 40 0.97 -12.36 1.12
CA LYS A 40 0.40 -12.57 2.46
C LYS A 40 1.27 -13.52 3.28
N THR A 41 1.35 -13.23 4.56
CA THR A 41 1.96 -14.12 5.56
C THR A 41 1.02 -15.29 5.87
N ILE A 42 1.54 -16.31 6.56
CA ILE A 42 0.77 -17.51 6.94
C ILE A 42 -0.45 -17.16 7.81
N ASP A 43 -0.36 -16.08 8.59
CA ASP A 43 -1.47 -15.55 9.40
C ASP A 43 -2.42 -14.62 8.62
N GLY A 44 -2.29 -14.54 7.29
CA GLY A 44 -3.21 -13.82 6.40
C GLY A 44 -3.00 -12.31 6.33
N ARG A 45 -1.99 -11.75 7.03
CA ARG A 45 -1.65 -10.32 6.94
C ARG A 45 -0.86 -10.03 5.67
N PHE A 46 -0.90 -8.79 5.21
CA PHE A 46 -0.07 -8.36 4.09
C PHE A 46 1.40 -8.33 4.48
N ASN A 47 2.23 -8.92 3.62
CA ASN A 47 3.67 -8.73 3.64
C ASN A 47 4.01 -7.47 2.83
N TRP A 48 3.99 -6.32 3.51
CA TRP A 48 4.31 -5.03 2.90
C TRP A 48 5.74 -4.92 2.37
N HIS A 49 6.62 -5.83 2.80
CA HIS A 49 8.00 -5.93 2.35
C HIS A 49 8.17 -6.97 1.25
N CYS A 50 7.09 -7.56 0.71
CA CYS A 50 7.21 -8.46 -0.44
C CYS A 50 7.79 -7.70 -1.63
N THR A 51 8.84 -8.25 -2.23
CA THR A 51 9.45 -7.72 -3.47
C THR A 51 8.41 -7.46 -4.56
N CYS A 52 7.34 -8.26 -4.58
CA CYS A 52 6.20 -8.17 -5.51
C CYS A 52 5.41 -6.86 -5.43
N VAL A 53 5.35 -6.22 -4.25
CA VAL A 53 4.58 -4.98 -4.04
C VAL A 53 5.38 -3.85 -3.38
N ALA A 54 6.63 -4.14 -3.04
CA ALA A 54 7.59 -3.25 -2.40
C ALA A 54 7.58 -1.83 -2.99
N SER A 55 7.76 -1.71 -4.31
CA SER A 55 7.83 -0.42 -5.00
C SER A 55 6.57 0.42 -4.88
N TYR A 56 5.41 -0.21 -4.65
CA TYR A 56 4.15 0.50 -4.42
C TYR A 56 4.02 1.00 -2.99
N VAL A 57 4.65 0.29 -2.04
CA VAL A 57 4.49 0.48 -0.60
C VAL A 57 5.54 1.44 -0.04
N THR A 58 6.76 1.43 -0.56
CA THR A 58 7.87 2.26 -0.09
C THR A 58 7.88 3.64 -0.73
N GLY A 59 7.25 3.82 -1.90
CA GLY A 59 7.21 5.09 -2.62
C GLY A 59 6.36 6.19 -1.97
N SER A 60 6.41 7.41 -2.54
CA SER A 60 5.72 8.61 -2.05
C SER A 60 4.21 8.46 -1.81
N CYS A 61 3.54 7.50 -2.47
CA CYS A 61 2.11 7.24 -2.33
C CYS A 61 1.80 5.95 -1.57
N GLY A 62 2.80 5.30 -0.98
CA GLY A 62 2.66 3.99 -0.36
C GLY A 62 1.73 3.94 0.84
N PHE A 63 1.52 5.07 1.53
CA PHE A 63 0.47 5.18 2.55
C PHE A 63 -0.92 4.90 1.95
N TYR A 64 -1.27 5.58 0.85
CA TYR A 64 -2.55 5.41 0.18
C TYR A 64 -2.67 4.02 -0.44
N PHE A 65 -1.56 3.47 -0.95
CA PHE A 65 -1.54 2.13 -1.53
C PHE A 65 -1.88 1.05 -0.48
N ARG A 66 -1.26 1.13 0.71
CA ARG A 66 -1.57 0.22 1.83
C ARG A 66 -3.03 0.36 2.27
N LYS A 67 -3.55 1.59 2.34
CA LYS A 67 -4.96 1.86 2.69
C LYS A 67 -5.91 1.24 1.67
N PHE A 68 -5.65 1.41 0.38
CA PHE A 68 -6.43 0.83 -0.71
C PHE A 68 -6.44 -0.70 -0.66
N LEU A 69 -5.28 -1.35 -0.58
CA LEU A 69 -5.21 -2.82 -0.52
C LEU A 69 -5.88 -3.41 0.73
N ALA A 70 -5.74 -2.76 1.88
CA ALA A 70 -6.44 -3.18 3.09
C ALA A 70 -7.96 -3.07 2.94
N ASN A 71 -8.45 -2.01 2.30
CA ASN A 71 -9.86 -1.86 2.00
C ASN A 71 -10.34 -2.90 0.97
N MET A 72 -9.61 -3.10 -0.12
CA MET A 72 -9.92 -4.10 -1.15
C MET A 72 -10.02 -5.51 -0.55
N ASP A 73 -9.08 -5.90 0.30
CA ASP A 73 -9.10 -7.21 0.95
C ASP A 73 -10.24 -7.38 1.96
N ARG A 74 -10.72 -6.29 2.57
CA ARG A 74 -11.98 -6.31 3.32
C ARG A 74 -13.20 -6.41 2.39
N PHE A 75 -13.22 -5.64 1.31
CA PHE A 75 -14.30 -5.60 0.33
C PHE A 75 -14.52 -6.97 -0.32
N MET A 76 -13.44 -7.63 -0.75
CA MET A 76 -13.47 -8.97 -1.37
C MET A 76 -13.88 -10.10 -0.40
N ARG A 77 -13.91 -9.83 0.91
CA ARG A 77 -14.39 -10.79 1.93
C ARG A 77 -15.88 -10.64 2.23
N LEU A 78 -16.57 -9.64 1.66
CA LEU A 78 -18.01 -9.51 1.82
C LEU A 78 -18.72 -10.59 1.00
N GLU A 79 -19.76 -11.20 1.59
CA GLU A 79 -20.58 -12.22 0.90
C GLU A 79 -21.33 -11.64 -0.29
N ASP A 80 -21.77 -10.37 -0.18
CA ASP A 80 -22.33 -9.60 -1.29
C ASP A 80 -21.80 -8.15 -1.26
N PRO A 81 -20.65 -7.89 -1.91
CA PRO A 81 -20.05 -6.56 -1.98
C PRO A 81 -20.93 -5.53 -2.72
N SER A 82 -21.86 -5.99 -3.56
CA SER A 82 -22.76 -5.13 -4.34
C SER A 82 -23.92 -4.58 -3.49
N SER A 83 -24.29 -5.29 -2.42
CA SER A 83 -25.33 -4.87 -1.48
C SER A 83 -24.87 -3.85 -0.43
N ASP A 84 -23.56 -3.75 -0.15
CA ASP A 84 -23.00 -2.83 0.84
C ASP A 84 -22.54 -1.52 0.20
N PHE A 85 -23.47 -0.57 0.09
CA PHE A 85 -23.22 0.78 -0.41
C PHE A 85 -22.08 1.50 0.33
N SER A 86 -21.94 1.28 1.64
CA SER A 86 -20.88 1.93 2.43
C SER A 86 -19.51 1.37 2.10
N ALA A 87 -19.41 0.05 1.90
CA ALA A 87 -18.18 -0.60 1.47
C ALA A 87 -17.76 -0.12 0.08
N LYS A 88 -18.71 -0.02 -0.86
CA LYS A 88 -18.49 0.51 -2.21
C LYS A 88 -17.98 1.96 -2.19
N LEU A 89 -18.66 2.84 -1.46
CA LEU A 89 -18.25 4.24 -1.31
C LEU A 89 -16.82 4.35 -0.74
N THR A 90 -16.50 3.52 0.26
CA THR A 90 -15.16 3.52 0.87
C THR A 90 -14.10 3.04 -0.12
N PHE A 91 -14.41 2.04 -0.95
CA PHE A 91 -13.52 1.54 -1.98
C PHE A 91 -13.19 2.63 -3.01
N GLU A 92 -14.21 3.30 -3.54
CA GLU A 92 -14.07 4.40 -4.50
C GLU A 92 -13.26 5.56 -3.91
N GLN A 93 -13.51 5.93 -2.65
CA GLN A 93 -12.74 6.96 -1.95
C GLN A 93 -11.26 6.59 -1.80
N CYS A 94 -10.96 5.36 -1.38
CA CYS A 94 -9.58 4.90 -1.24
C CYS A 94 -8.85 4.87 -2.58
N TYR A 95 -9.53 4.45 -3.64
CA TYR A 95 -9.01 4.47 -5.00
C TYR A 95 -8.72 5.91 -5.47
N ALA A 96 -9.66 6.83 -5.29
CA ALA A 96 -9.50 8.23 -5.67
C ALA A 96 -8.33 8.90 -4.94
N GLU A 97 -8.17 8.67 -3.64
CA GLU A 97 -7.04 9.17 -2.86
C GLU A 97 -5.69 8.66 -3.40
N LEU A 98 -5.59 7.36 -3.71
CA LEU A 98 -4.40 6.75 -4.29
C LEU A 98 -4.08 7.35 -5.66
N ALA A 99 -5.05 7.39 -6.56
CA ALA A 99 -4.89 7.95 -7.90
C ALA A 99 -4.47 9.43 -7.85
N ASN A 100 -5.07 10.22 -6.96
CA ASN A 100 -4.73 11.62 -6.77
C ASN A 100 -3.29 11.81 -6.26
N CYS A 101 -2.80 10.91 -5.40
CA CYS A 101 -1.39 10.93 -5.02
C CYS A 101 -0.48 10.56 -6.19
N MET A 102 -0.76 9.45 -6.88
CA MET A 102 0.10 8.93 -7.95
C MET A 102 0.22 9.91 -9.14
N LYS A 103 -0.85 10.65 -9.45
CA LYS A 103 -0.84 11.72 -10.47
C LYS A 103 0.20 12.82 -10.20
N LYS A 104 0.64 13.01 -8.94
CA LYS A 104 1.69 13.97 -8.59
C LYS A 104 3.09 13.48 -8.95
N PHE A 105 3.28 12.18 -9.17
CA PHE A 105 4.57 11.57 -9.52
C PHE A 105 4.42 10.67 -10.78
N PRO A 106 4.00 11.23 -11.92
CA PRO A 106 3.62 10.45 -13.10
C PRO A 106 4.80 9.67 -13.70
N ALA A 107 6.02 10.19 -13.62
CA ALA A 107 7.21 9.49 -14.10
C ALA A 107 7.48 8.17 -13.35
N TYR A 108 7.07 8.10 -12.07
CA TYR A 108 7.28 6.92 -11.23
C TYR A 108 6.08 5.96 -11.26
N TYR A 109 4.84 6.48 -11.25
CA TYR A 109 3.63 5.66 -11.15
C TYR A 109 2.88 5.42 -12.46
N ARG A 110 3.26 5.99 -13.62
CA ARG A 110 2.52 5.77 -14.88
C ARG A 110 2.34 4.28 -15.24
N PRO A 111 3.39 3.43 -15.27
CA PRO A 111 3.22 2.01 -15.59
C PRO A 111 2.29 1.30 -14.60
N ILE A 112 2.24 1.80 -13.37
CA ILE A 112 1.47 1.24 -12.26
C ILE A 112 0.00 1.60 -12.46
N LEU A 113 -0.31 2.87 -12.70
CA LEU A 113 -1.68 3.32 -12.95
C LEU A 113 -2.31 2.65 -14.18
N GLU A 114 -1.52 2.39 -15.22
CA GLU A 114 -1.97 1.68 -16.42
C GLU A 114 -2.39 0.24 -16.07
N GLN A 115 -1.55 -0.53 -15.37
CA GLN A 115 -1.90 -1.89 -14.91
C GLN A 115 -3.12 -1.93 -13.98
N PHE A 116 -3.24 -0.96 -13.06
CA PHE A 116 -4.38 -0.87 -12.15
C PHE A 116 -5.68 -0.55 -12.88
N ASN A 117 -5.66 0.39 -13.83
CA ASN A 117 -6.84 0.71 -14.63
C ASN A 117 -7.29 -0.48 -15.47
N GLU A 118 -6.36 -1.21 -16.09
CA GLU A 118 -6.69 -2.43 -16.86
C GLU A 118 -7.25 -3.55 -15.98
N SER A 119 -6.74 -3.72 -14.75
CA SER A 119 -7.20 -4.80 -13.85
C SER A 119 -8.51 -4.46 -13.12
N LEU A 120 -8.82 -3.17 -12.98
CA LEU A 120 -10.00 -2.69 -12.28
C LEU A 120 -11.10 -2.21 -13.25
N SER A 121 -10.85 -2.16 -14.56
CA SER A 121 -11.83 -1.72 -15.55
C SER A 121 -13.12 -2.52 -15.43
N ASP A 122 -13.05 -3.84 -15.24
CA ASP A 122 -14.24 -4.68 -15.10
C ASP A 122 -15.05 -4.36 -13.82
N VAL A 123 -14.37 -3.96 -12.75
CA VAL A 123 -15.01 -3.55 -11.48
C VAL A 123 -15.69 -2.19 -11.61
N PHE A 124 -15.18 -1.32 -12.49
CA PHE A 124 -15.72 0.01 -12.74
C PHE A 124 -16.70 0.06 -13.92
N ASP A 125 -16.58 -0.81 -14.94
CA ASP A 125 -17.42 -0.84 -16.15
C ASP A 125 -18.80 -1.46 -15.90
N GLU A 126 -18.95 -2.33 -14.88
CA GLU A 126 -20.29 -2.69 -14.38
C GLU A 126 -21.06 -1.48 -13.81
N GLN A 127 -20.42 -0.33 -13.58
CA GLN A 127 -21.12 0.90 -13.18
C GLN A 127 -21.67 1.71 -14.37
N ALA A 128 -21.23 1.46 -15.61
CA ALA A 128 -21.73 2.19 -16.78
C ALA A 128 -23.09 1.64 -17.29
N SER A 129 -23.44 0.39 -16.95
CA SER A 129 -24.68 -0.26 -17.39
C SER A 129 -25.88 -0.05 -16.45
N PHE A 130 -25.68 0.45 -15.23
CA PHE A 130 -26.76 0.76 -14.27
C PHE A 130 -27.17 2.25 -14.23
N SER A 131 -26.67 3.07 -15.16
CA SER A 131 -27.12 4.47 -15.36
C SER A 131 -27.95 4.66 -16.63
N LYS A 132 -28.73 3.64 -17.03
CA LYS A 132 -29.82 3.79 -18.01
C LYS A 132 -31.15 3.41 -17.40
#